data_AF-A0A561EVL1-F1
#
_entry.id   AF-A0A561EVL1-F1
#
_cell.length_a   1.000
_cell.length_b   1.000
_cell.length_c   1.000
_cell.angle_alpha   90.00
_cell.angle_beta   90.00
_cell.angle_gamma   90.00
#
_symmetry.space_group_name_H-M   'P 1'
#
loop_
_entity.id
_entity.type
_entity.pdbx_description
1 polymer ?
#
loop_
_entity_poly.entity_id
_entity_poly.type
_entity_poly.pdbx_seq_one_letter_code
_entity_poly.pdbx_strand_id
1 'polypeptide(L)'
;MLKSALEHAVREEEIPRDVARNVRMGTPRPRRFEPLTTQEAREFLTATSGHRLHALFELALRTGLRKGELLGLRWEDLDLAGGTASIRRTLQRTNTSGLTPADQDPELRAEDRPAHPVPPIAADPP
;
A
#
# COMPACT_ATOMS: atom_id res chain seq x y z
N MET A 1 -12.61 -4.73 15.45
CA MET A 1 -14.03 -4.38 15.33
C MET A 1 -14.83 -4.83 16.56
N LEU A 2 -15.07 -6.12 16.81
CA LEU A 2 -15.93 -6.56 17.93
C LEU A 2 -15.43 -6.13 19.34
N LYS A 3 -14.14 -6.37 19.66
CA LYS A 3 -13.55 -5.95 20.94
C LYS A 3 -13.75 -4.46 21.20
N SER A 4 -13.40 -3.61 20.23
CA SER A 4 -13.54 -2.16 20.34
C SER A 4 -15.00 -1.71 20.47
N ALA A 5 -15.94 -2.39 19.81
CA ALA A 5 -17.36 -2.06 19.93
C ALA A 5 -17.91 -2.41 21.33
N LEU A 6 -17.54 -3.56 21.88
CA LEU A 6 -17.95 -3.97 23.23
C LEU A 6 -17.30 -3.11 24.32
N GLU A 7 -16.02 -2.74 24.15
CA GLU A 7 -15.35 -1.79 25.03
C GLU A 7 -16.01 -0.39 25.00
N HIS A 8 -16.51 0.04 23.85
CA HIS A 8 -17.26 1.28 23.73
C HIS A 8 -18.62 1.18 24.42
N ALA A 9 -19.40 0.12 24.17
CA ALA A 9 -20.71 -0.07 24.81
C ALA A 9 -20.62 -0.20 26.35
N VAL A 10 -19.52 -0.74 26.89
CA VAL A 10 -19.27 -0.73 28.35
C VAL A 10 -18.98 0.68 28.85
N ARG A 11 -18.25 1.50 28.07
CA ARG A 11 -17.91 2.88 28.43
C ARG A 11 -19.12 3.80 28.42
N GLU A 12 -20.03 3.58 27.46
CA GLU A 12 -21.31 4.30 27.37
C GLU A 12 -22.39 3.70 28.29
N GLU A 13 -22.02 2.75 29.16
CA GLU A 13 -22.92 2.09 30.13
C GLU A 13 -24.12 1.35 29.51
N GLU A 14 -24.12 1.10 28.19
CA GLU A 14 -25.16 0.34 27.49
C GLU A 14 -25.17 -1.14 27.89
N ILE A 15 -24.00 -1.68 28.23
CA ILE A 15 -23.84 -3.03 28.74
C ILE A 15 -22.97 -3.04 30.00
N PRO A 16 -23.27 -3.92 30.98
CA PRO A 16 -22.54 -3.92 32.25
C PRO A 16 -21.11 -4.47 32.14
N ARG A 17 -20.80 -5.25 31.09
CA ARG A 17 -19.46 -5.81 30.86
C ARG A 17 -19.26 -6.33 29.44
N ASP A 18 -18.02 -6.34 28.98
CA ASP A 18 -17.61 -7.00 27.74
C ASP A 18 -17.65 -8.53 27.93
N VAL A 19 -18.59 -9.17 27.25
CA VAL A 19 -18.78 -10.64 27.27
C VAL A 19 -17.66 -11.40 26.53
N ALA A 20 -16.95 -10.74 25.62
CA ALA A 20 -15.87 -11.33 24.84
C ALA A 20 -14.49 -11.17 25.52
N ARG A 21 -14.40 -10.49 26.67
CA ARG A 21 -13.15 -10.16 27.36
C ARG A 21 -12.20 -11.34 27.57
N ASN A 22 -12.74 -12.52 27.86
CA ASN A 22 -11.96 -13.73 28.16
C ASN A 22 -11.84 -14.69 26.97
N VAL A 23 -12.37 -14.31 25.80
CA VAL A 23 -12.27 -15.12 24.59
C VAL A 23 -10.83 -15.04 24.09
N ARG A 24 -10.13 -16.17 24.14
CA ARG A 24 -8.78 -16.29 23.57
C ARG A 24 -8.91 -16.54 22.08
N MET A 25 -8.62 -15.52 21.27
CA MET A 25 -8.40 -15.73 19.84
C MET A 25 -7.06 -16.44 19.65
N GLY A 26 -7.03 -17.50 18.85
CA GLY A 26 -5.78 -18.09 18.42
C GLY A 26 -4.98 -17.05 17.64
N THR A 27 -3.69 -16.89 17.95
CA THR A 27 -2.80 -16.05 17.15
C THR A 27 -2.77 -16.63 15.74
N PRO A 28 -3.17 -15.88 14.69
CA PRO A 28 -3.04 -16.36 13.33
C PRO A 28 -1.60 -16.73 13.08
N ARG A 29 -1.35 -17.92 12.51
CA ARG A 29 0.02 -18.26 12.11
C ARG A 29 0.47 -17.22 11.10
N PRO A 30 1.58 -16.51 11.33
CA PRO A 30 2.08 -15.56 10.36
C PRO A 30 2.30 -16.30 9.04
N ARG A 31 1.73 -15.76 7.96
CA ARG A 31 2.06 -16.27 6.63
C ARG A 31 3.54 -16.02 6.43
N ARG A 32 4.30 -17.07 6.15
CA ARG A 32 5.69 -16.91 5.71
C ARG A 32 5.67 -16.15 4.39
N PHE A 33 6.26 -14.97 4.41
CA PHE A 33 6.58 -14.20 3.23
C PHE A 33 8.06 -14.40 2.96
N GLU A 34 8.39 -14.93 1.80
CA GLU A 34 9.77 -15.09 1.34
C GLU A 34 10.06 -13.92 0.39
N PRO A 35 10.82 -12.90 0.83
CA PRO A 35 11.17 -11.79 -0.03
C PRO A 35 12.11 -12.27 -1.13
N LEU A 36 12.00 -11.65 -2.31
CA LEU A 36 12.97 -11.84 -3.38
C LEU A 36 14.35 -11.40 -2.89
N THR A 37 15.37 -12.21 -3.18
CA THR A 37 16.76 -11.80 -3.07
C THR A 37 17.07 -10.73 -4.13
N THR A 38 18.16 -9.99 -3.95
CA THR A 38 18.63 -9.01 -4.93
C THR A 38 18.84 -9.63 -6.32
N GLN A 39 19.32 -10.87 -6.38
CA GLN A 39 19.56 -11.58 -7.63
C GLN A 39 18.23 -11.93 -8.33
N GLU A 40 17.29 -12.50 -7.60
CA GLU A 40 15.95 -12.84 -8.13
C GLU A 40 15.19 -11.58 -8.56
N ALA A 41 15.33 -10.46 -7.84
CA ALA A 41 14.73 -9.19 -8.22
C ALA A 41 15.29 -8.65 -9.54
N ARG A 42 16.60 -8.79 -9.78
CA ARG A 42 17.21 -8.43 -11.08
C ARG A 42 16.74 -9.34 -12.20
N GLU A 43 16.72 -10.65 -11.98
CA GLU A 43 16.25 -11.63 -12.96
C GLU A 43 14.79 -11.37 -13.33
N PHE A 44 13.95 -11.05 -12.34
CA PHE A 44 12.57 -10.65 -12.55
C PHE A 44 12.44 -9.38 -13.40
N LEU A 45 13.23 -8.35 -13.15
CA LEU A 45 13.22 -7.13 -13.97
C LEU A 45 13.69 -7.41 -15.40
N THR A 46 14.76 -8.19 -15.59
CA THR A 46 15.22 -8.60 -16.92
C THR A 46 14.13 -9.36 -17.68
N ALA A 47 13.47 -10.32 -17.03
CA ALA A 47 12.39 -11.11 -17.61
C ALA A 47 11.14 -10.29 -17.97
N THR A 48 10.93 -9.14 -17.32
CA THR A 48 9.77 -8.27 -17.54
C THR A 48 10.05 -7.09 -18.46
N SER A 49 11.27 -6.93 -18.99
CA SER A 49 11.65 -5.80 -19.88
C SER A 49 10.65 -5.53 -21.00
N GLY A 50 10.19 -6.56 -21.72
CA GLY A 50 9.18 -6.42 -22.78
C GLY A 50 7.72 -6.35 -22.30
N HIS A 51 7.47 -6.38 -20.99
CA HIS A 51 6.12 -6.42 -20.44
C HIS A 51 5.57 -5.01 -20.22
N ARG A 52 4.30 -4.76 -20.57
CA ARG A 52 3.65 -3.44 -20.40
C ARG A 52 3.76 -2.86 -18.98
N LEU A 53 3.88 -3.72 -17.96
CA LEU A 53 3.99 -3.33 -16.55
C LEU A 53 5.44 -3.25 -16.04
N HIS A 54 6.45 -3.31 -16.90
CA HIS A 54 7.86 -3.26 -16.50
C HIS A 54 8.16 -2.06 -15.59
N ALA A 55 7.79 -0.84 -16.03
CA ALA A 55 7.99 0.38 -15.25
C ALA A 55 7.30 0.33 -13.88
N LEU A 56 6.12 -0.31 -13.78
CA LEU A 56 5.42 -0.49 -12.51
C LEU A 56 6.21 -1.40 -11.56
N PHE A 57 6.75 -2.50 -12.08
CA PHE A 57 7.57 -3.43 -11.29
C PHE A 57 8.88 -2.80 -10.85
N GLU A 58 9.51 -2.02 -11.71
CA GLU A 58 10.73 -1.29 -11.39
C GLU A 58 10.49 -0.25 -10.30
N LEU A 59 9.42 0.55 -10.42
CA LEU A 59 8.99 1.48 -9.38
C LEU A 59 8.73 0.74 -8.05
N ALA A 60 8.00 -0.38 -8.09
CA ALA A 60 7.69 -1.16 -6.89
C ALA A 60 8.95 -1.65 -6.15
N LEU A 61 9.91 -2.21 -6.89
CA LEU A 61 11.14 -2.76 -6.32
C LEU A 61 12.10 -1.67 -5.82
N ARG A 62 12.15 -0.52 -6.50
CA ARG A 62 13.08 0.56 -6.14
C ARG A 62 12.56 1.49 -5.06
N THR A 63 11.25 1.73 -4.99
CA THR A 63 10.63 2.69 -4.05
C THR A 63 9.93 2.03 -2.86
N GLY A 64 9.58 0.74 -2.97
CA GLY A 64 8.84 0.03 -1.92
C GLY A 64 7.39 0.49 -1.73
N LEU A 65 6.84 1.24 -2.68
CA LEU A 65 5.46 1.72 -2.62
C LEU A 65 4.45 0.57 -2.57
N ARG A 66 3.36 0.77 -1.84
CA ARG A 66 2.28 -0.22 -1.77
C ARG A 66 1.56 -0.28 -3.12
N LYS A 67 1.04 -1.47 -3.47
CA LYS A 67 0.28 -1.68 -4.71
C LYS A 67 -0.80 -0.62 -4.95
N GLY A 68 -1.55 -0.25 -3.91
CA GLY A 68 -2.59 0.77 -4.04
C GLY A 68 -2.06 2.16 -4.35
N GLU A 69 -0.89 2.52 -3.81
CA GLU A 69 -0.22 3.80 -4.05
C GLU A 69 0.32 3.84 -5.50
N LEU A 70 0.98 2.77 -5.94
CA LEU A 70 1.46 2.62 -7.33
C LEU A 70 0.31 2.73 -8.35
N LEU A 71 -0.83 2.09 -8.05
CA LEU A 71 -2.01 2.16 -8.91
C LEU A 71 -2.74 3.50 -8.83
N GLY A 72 -2.52 4.28 -7.76
CA GLY A 72 -3.13 5.59 -7.54
C GLY A 72 -2.35 6.76 -8.15
N LEU A 73 -1.10 6.53 -8.57
CA LEU A 73 -0.24 7.52 -9.21
C LEU A 73 -0.85 8.02 -10.52
N ARG A 74 -0.81 9.34 -10.71
CA ARG A 74 -1.14 10.01 -11.96
C ARG A 74 0.09 10.73 -12.52
N TRP A 75 0.05 11.07 -13.80
CA TRP A 75 1.12 11.85 -14.44
C TRP A 75 1.38 13.20 -13.76
N GLU A 76 0.34 13.84 -13.23
CA GLU A 76 0.45 15.10 -12.46
C GLU A 76 1.21 14.96 -11.13
N ASP A 77 1.38 13.73 -10.64
CA ASP A 77 2.05 13.42 -9.37
C ASP A 77 3.55 13.12 -9.56
N LEU A 78 4.03 13.07 -10.81
CA LEU A 78 5.41 12.71 -11.16
C LEU A 78 6.18 13.93 -11.67
N ASP A 79 7.25 14.28 -11.00
CA ASP A 79 8.27 15.18 -11.52
C ASP A 79 9.44 14.34 -12.05
N LEU A 80 9.42 14.07 -13.36
CA LEU A 80 10.46 13.29 -14.03
C LEU A 80 11.78 14.06 -14.18
N ALA A 81 11.74 15.40 -14.15
CA ALA A 81 12.95 16.22 -14.22
C ALA A 81 13.70 16.22 -12.88
N GLY A 82 12.96 16.34 -11.78
CA GLY A 82 13.48 16.22 -10.43
C GLY A 82 13.64 14.79 -9.92
N GLY A 83 13.11 13.81 -10.65
CA GLY A 83 13.12 12.39 -10.25
C GLY A 83 12.35 12.17 -8.96
N THR A 84 11.15 12.73 -8.81
CA THR A 84 10.33 12.60 -7.60
C THR A 84 8.88 12.21 -7.90
N ALA A 85 8.25 11.51 -6.97
CA ALA A 85 6.83 11.17 -7.02
C ALA A 85 6.10 11.59 -5.74
N SER A 86 4.92 12.19 -5.90
CA SER A 86 4.02 12.59 -4.82
C SER A 86 2.90 11.57 -4.65
N ILE A 87 2.85 10.87 -3.52
CA ILE A 87 1.79 9.88 -3.27
C ILE A 87 0.57 10.55 -2.66
N ARG A 88 -0.39 10.92 -3.50
CA ARG A 88 -1.61 11.64 -3.08
C ARG A 88 -2.84 10.74 -2.92
N ARG A 89 -2.81 9.56 -3.51
CA ARG A 89 -3.98 8.68 -3.63
C ARG A 89 -3.56 7.23 -3.53
N THR A 90 -4.46 6.42 -3.00
CA THR A 90 -4.30 4.96 -2.94
C THR A 90 -5.54 4.34 -3.54
N LEU A 91 -5.39 3.39 -4.48
CA LEU A 91 -6.51 2.59 -4.96
C LEU A 91 -6.63 1.29 -4.15
N GLN A 92 -7.85 0.96 -3.78
CA GLN A 92 -8.21 -0.30 -3.15
C GLN A 92 -9.25 -1.03 -3.99
N ARG A 93 -9.21 -2.36 -3.98
CA ARG A 93 -10.25 -3.16 -4.63
C ARG A 93 -11.29 -3.56 -3.59
N THR A 94 -12.52 -3.11 -3.77
CA THR A 94 -13.67 -3.55 -3.00
C THR A 94 -14.45 -4.62 -3.76
N ASN A 95 -15.07 -5.56 -3.05
CA ASN A 95 -15.87 -6.60 -3.68
C ASN A 95 -17.14 -6.05 -4.33
N THR A 96 -17.62 -4.89 -3.86
CA THR A 96 -18.87 -4.26 -4.29
C THR A 96 -18.69 -3.30 -5.46
N SER A 97 -17.56 -2.59 -5.53
CA SER A 97 -17.39 -1.46 -6.47
C SER A 97 -16.11 -1.54 -7.30
N GLY A 98 -15.39 -2.67 -7.27
CA GLY A 98 -14.17 -2.83 -8.06
C GLY A 98 -13.02 -1.97 -7.51
N LEU A 99 -12.26 -1.32 -8.38
CA LEU A 99 -11.18 -0.43 -7.96
C LEU A 99 -11.75 0.94 -7.58
N THR A 100 -11.67 1.27 -6.30
CA THR A 100 -12.10 2.56 -5.75
C THR A 100 -10.90 3.26 -5.11
N PRO A 101 -10.82 4.59 -5.15
CA PRO A 101 -9.96 5.33 -4.23
C PRO A 101 -10.23 4.84 -2.80
N ALA A 102 -9.18 4.57 -2.05
CA ALA A 102 -9.32 4.46 -0.60
C ALA A 102 -9.63 5.87 -0.12
N ASP A 103 -10.83 6.07 0.41
CA ASP A 103 -11.19 7.30 1.11
C ASP A 103 -10.10 7.54 2.16
N GLN A 104 -9.25 8.53 1.90
CA GLN A 104 -8.39 9.07 2.93
C GLN A 104 -9.26 10.02 3.71
N ASP A 105 -9.40 9.77 5.01
CA ASP A 105 -9.91 10.77 5.94
C ASP A 105 -9.18 12.09 5.65
N PRO A 106 -9.89 13.20 5.38
CA PRO A 106 -9.26 14.49 5.07
C PRO A 106 -8.43 15.05 6.24
N GLU A 107 -8.45 14.40 7.40
CA GLU A 107 -7.67 14.76 8.59
C GLU A 107 -6.21 14.30 8.58
N LEU A 108 -5.79 13.43 7.65
CA LEU A 108 -4.37 13.28 7.34
C LEU A 108 -3.99 14.31 6.29
N ARG A 109 -3.76 15.53 6.79
CA ARG A 109 -3.23 16.66 6.00
C ARG A 109 -2.15 16.17 5.05
N ALA A 110 -2.22 16.65 3.81
CA ALA A 110 -1.22 16.50 2.76
C ALA A 110 0.16 17.11 3.10
N GLU A 111 0.38 17.49 4.35
CA GLU A 111 1.62 18.06 4.88
C GLU A 111 2.37 16.90 5.57
N ASP A 112 3.58 16.60 5.13
CA ASP A 112 4.57 15.70 5.77
C ASP A 112 4.77 14.27 5.24
N ARG A 113 4.31 13.92 4.02
CA ARG A 113 4.93 12.78 3.31
C ARG A 113 6.01 13.30 2.36
N PRO A 114 7.30 13.01 2.61
CA PRO A 114 8.37 13.48 1.73
C PRO A 114 8.22 12.86 0.35
N ALA A 115 8.48 13.66 -0.68
CA ALA A 115 8.56 13.19 -2.05
C ALA A 115 9.55 12.03 -2.12
N HIS A 116 9.11 10.89 -2.65
CA HIS A 116 9.99 9.73 -2.78
C HIS A 116 10.84 9.91 -4.04
N PRO A 117 12.18 9.82 -3.94
CA PRO A 117 13.03 9.87 -5.10
C PRO A 117 12.70 8.69 -6.01
N VAL A 118 12.28 8.99 -7.23
CA VAL A 118 12.13 8.04 -8.32
C VAL A 118 13.48 7.96 -9.00
N PRO A 119 14.21 6.84 -8.86
CA PRO A 119 15.45 6.67 -9.60
C PRO A 119 15.15 6.62 -11.11
N PRO A 120 16.09 7.07 -11.96
CA PRO A 120 15.90 7.07 -13.40
C PRO A 120 15.58 5.66 -13.88
N ILE A 121 14.49 5.55 -14.63
CA ILE A 121 14.14 4.35 -15.41
C ILE A 121 15.25 4.20 -16.43
N ALA A 122 15.89 3.02 -16.48
CA ALA A 122 16.85 2.75 -17.54
C ALA A 122 16.11 2.91 -18.88
N ALA A 123 16.52 3.87 -19.70
CA ALA A 123 15.96 4.03 -21.03
C ALA A 123 16.11 2.70 -21.79
N ASP A 124 15.02 2.25 -22.42
CA ASP A 124 15.05 1.06 -23.27
C ASP A 124 16.22 1.15 -24.25
N PRO A 125 17.09 0.13 -24.37
CA PRO A 125 18.02 0.07 -25.48
C PRO A 125 17.21 -0.03 -26.80
N PRO A 126 17.73 0.57 -27.89
CA PRO A 126 17.03 0.65 -29.19
C PRO A 126 16.75 -0.72 -29.82
#